data_AF-A0A532TZT2-F1
#
_entry.id   AF-A0A532TZT2-F1
#
_cell.length_a   1.000
_cell.length_b   1.000
_cell.length_c   1.000
_cell.angle_alpha   90.00
_cell.angle_beta   90.00
_cell.angle_gamma   90.00
#
_symmetry.space_group_name_H-M   'P 1'
#
loop_
_entity.id
_entity.type
_entity.pdbx_description
1 polymer ?
#
loop_
_entity_poly.entity_id
_entity_poly.type
_entity_poly.pdbx_seq_one_letter_code
_entity_poly.pdbx_strand_id
1 'polypeptide(L)' 'MGSIGMPELLIVLVIIIIIFGVGKLPEIGGALGKGIREFRSASQGLESEEKSTEEENKEEEKES' A
#
# COMPACT_ATOMS: atom_id res chain seq x y z
N MET A 1 6.91 18.60 27.35
CA MET A 1 6.64 17.15 27.44
C MET A 1 7.13 16.53 26.15
N GLY A 2 8.14 15.66 26.25
CA GLY A 2 8.99 15.25 25.12
C GLY A 2 8.22 14.50 24.04
N SER A 3 8.33 14.99 22.81
CA SER A 3 8.08 14.20 21.62
C SER A 3 9.08 13.04 21.61
N ILE A 4 8.60 11.80 21.43
CA ILE A 4 9.46 10.68 21.05
C ILE A 4 10.22 11.14 19.80
N GLY A 5 11.52 11.38 19.96
CA GLY A 5 12.35 11.85 18.88
C GLY A 5 12.70 10.69 17.96
N MET A 6 13.27 11.05 16.82
CA MET A 6 13.94 10.10 15.94
C MET A 6 14.93 9.17 16.67
N PRO A 7 15.69 9.64 17.70
CA PRO A 7 16.63 8.78 18.45
C PRO A 7 15.95 7.65 19.22
N GLU A 8 14.86 7.92 19.94
CA GLU A 8 14.14 6.91 20.71
C GLU A 8 13.53 5.83 19.81
N LEU A 9 12.98 6.23 18.65
CA LEU A 9 12.44 5.29 17.67
C LEU A 9 13.55 4.38 17.11
N LEU A 10 14.73 4.95 16.84
CA LEU A 10 15.91 4.18 16.40
C LEU A 10 16.33 3.12 17.42
N ILE A 11 16.33 3.45 18.72
CA ILE A 11 16.66 2.50 19.79
C ILE A 11 15.65 1.35 19.82
N VAL A 12 14.36 1.65 19.73
CA VAL A 12 13.31 0.62 19.68
C VAL A 12 13.48 -0.27 18.45
N LEU A 13 13.78 0.32 17.29
CA LEU A 13 14.03 -0.42 16.05
C LEU A 13 15.20 -1.39 16.20
N VAL A 14 16.30 -0.97 16.82
CA VAL A 14 17.47 -1.84 17.07
C VAL A 14 17.09 -3.02 17.96
N ILE A 15 16.29 -2.81 19.01
CA ILE A 15 15.83 -3.90 19.90
C ILE A 15 15.00 -4.92 19.12
N ILE A 16 14.05 -4.45 18.30
CA ILE A 16 13.22 -5.31 17.44
C ILE A 16 14.12 -6.13 16.49
N ILE A 17 15.12 -5.49 15.88
CA ILE A 17 16.09 -6.16 15.00
C ILE A 17 16.90 -7.23 15.74
N ILE A 18 17.25 -7.03 17.01
CA ILE A 18 17.97 -8.04 17.80
C ILE A 18 17.08 -9.28 18.06
N ILE A 19 15.80 -9.06 18.36
CA ILE A 19 14.85 -10.15 18.64
C ILE A 19 14.51 -10.94 17.37
N PHE A 20 14.17 -10.25 16.28
CA PHE A 20 13.73 -10.88 15.04
C PHE A 20 14.88 -11.19 14.07
N GLY A 21 16.01 -10.51 14.20
CA GLY A 21 17.15 -10.58 13.28
C GLY A 21 17.04 -9.59 12.10
N VAL A 22 18.20 -9.09 11.63
CA VAL A 22 18.31 -8.16 10.49
C VAL A 22 17.73 -8.71 9.18
N GLY A 23 17.67 -10.04 9.03
CA GLY A 23 17.15 -10.70 7.83
C GLY A 23 15.63 -10.80 7.76
N LYS A 24 14.93 -10.71 8.90
CA LYS A 24 13.46 -10.87 8.93
C LYS A 24 12.71 -9.64 8.45
N LEU A 25 13.22 -8.44 8.67
CA LEU A 25 12.61 -7.21 8.16
C LEU A 25 12.52 -7.17 6.62
N PRO A 26 13.57 -7.42 5.83
CA PRO A 26 13.48 -7.41 4.38
C PRO A 26 12.63 -8.58 3.83
N GLU A 27 12.63 -9.73 4.50
CA GLU A 27 11.78 -10.88 4.15
C GLU A 27 10.28 -10.52 4.25
N ILE A 28 9.88 -9.95 5.39
CA ILE A 28 8.51 -9.50 5.65
C ILE A 28 8.16 -8.30 4.75
N GLY A 29 9.06 -7.32 4.63
CA GLY A 29 8.87 -6.14 3.79
C GLY A 29 8.70 -6.49 2.31
N GLY A 30 9.43 -7.48 1.81
CA GLY A 30 9.28 -7.98 0.45
C GLY A 30 7.92 -8.64 0.20
N ALA A 31 7.44 -9.45 1.15
CA ALA A 31 6.11 -10.07 1.08
C ALA A 31 4.98 -9.03 1.15
N LEU A 32 5.05 -8.11 2.11
CA LEU A 32 4.09 -7.02 2.28
C LEU A 32 4.09 -6.09 1.05
N GLY A 33 5.27 -5.74 0.53
CA GLY A 33 5.40 -4.87 -0.64
C GLY A 33 4.78 -5.47 -1.89
N LYS A 34 4.94 -6.78 -2.11
CA LYS A 34 4.24 -7.49 -3.18
C LYS A 34 2.73 -7.47 -2.99
N GLY A 35 2.24 -7.76 -1.77
CA GLY A 35 0.81 -7.71 -1.45
C GLY A 35 0.20 -6.33 -1.65
N ILE A 36 0.87 -5.27 -1.20
CA ILE A 36 0.43 -3.87 -1.39
C ILE A 36 0.41 -3.50 -2.86
N ARG A 37 1.42 -3.93 -3.65
CA ARG A 37 1.47 -3.67 -5.09
C ARG A 37 0.30 -4.35 -5.81
N GLU A 38 0.05 -5.62 -5.51
CA GLU A 38 -1.05 -6.38 -6.11
C GLU A 38 -2.41 -5.77 -5.72
N PHE A 39 -2.58 -5.42 -4.45
CA PHE A 39 -3.79 -4.76 -3.95
C PHE A 39 -4.02 -3.41 -4.63
N ARG A 40 -2.97 -2.61 -4.81
CA ARG A 40 -3.04 -1.33 -5.51
C ARG A 40 -3.40 -1.50 -6.98
N SER A 41 -2.80 -2.48 -7.66
CA SER A 41 -3.10 -2.79 -9.07
C SER A 41 -4.54 -3.25 -9.24
N ALA A 42 -5.04 -4.14 -8.37
CA ALA A 42 -6.43 -4.58 -8.40
C ALA A 42 -7.40 -3.41 -8.12
N SER A 43 -7.12 -2.58 -7.12
CA SER A 43 -7.95 -1.41 -6.80
C SER A 43 -8.00 -0.39 -7.95
N GLN A 44 -6.89 -0.17 -8.66
CA GLN A 44 -6.85 0.74 -9.82
C GLN A 44 -7.57 0.16 -11.04
N GLY A 45 -7.51 -1.17 -11.24
CA GLY A 45 -8.26 -1.84 -12.30
C GLY A 45 -9.77 -1.70 -12.12
N LEU A 46 -10.27 -1.88 -10.88
CA LEU A 46 -11.68 -1.70 -10.54
C LEU A 46 -12.15 -0.25 -10.77
N GLU A 47 -11.38 0.74 -10.30
CA GLU A 47 -11.71 2.15 -10.49
C GLU A 47 -11.71 2.56 -11.98
N SER A 48 -10.85 1.92 -12.79
CA SER A 48 -10.80 2.15 -14.24
C SER A 48 -11.98 1.50 -14.97
N GLU A 49 -12.41 0.30 -14.54
CA GLU A 49 -13.53 -0.44 -15.15
C GLU A 49 -14.90 0.17 -14.80
N GLU A 50 -15.06 0.71 -13.58
CA GLU A 50 -16.23 1.50 -13.20
C GLU A 50 -16.33 2.79 -14.03
N LYS A 51 -15.20 3.49 -14.25
CA LYS A 51 -15.19 4.72 -15.04
C LYS A 51 -15.48 4.49 -16.53
N SER A 52 -15.02 3.38 -17.10
CA SER A 52 -15.31 3.03 -18.51
C SER A 52 -16.77 2.66 -18.73
N THR A 53 -17.40 1.98 -17.77
CA THR A 53 -18.83 1.59 -17.86
C THR A 53 -19.75 2.81 -17.78
N GLU A 54 -19.34 3.87 -17.09
CA GLU A 54 -20.15 5.07 -16.86
C GLU A 54 -20.01 6.12 -17.99
N GLU A 55 -18.92 6.06 -18.77
CA GLU A 55 -18.76 6.89 -19.98
C GLU A 55 -19.49 6.28 -21.20
N GLU A 56 -19.55 4.95 -21.33
CA GLU A 56 -20.26 4.25 -22.42
C GLU A 56 -21.80 4.42 -22.33
N ASN A 57 -22.36 4.42 -21.11
CA ASN A 57 -23.80 4.64 -20.88
C ASN A 57 -24.24 6.10 -21.16
N LYS A 58 -23.31 7.07 -21.10
CA LYS A 58 -23.60 8.49 -21.35
C LYS A 58 -23.62 8.88 -22.83
N GLU A 59 -23.05 8.05 -23.70
CA GLU A 59 -23.06 8.29 -25.16
C GLU A 59 -24.35 7.77 -25.81
N GLU A 60 -24.92 6.64 -25.35
CA GLU A 60 -26.20 6.13 -25.87
C GLU A 60 -27.41 7.03 -25.56
N GLU A 61 -27.40 7.77 -24.45
CA GLU A 61 -28.49 8.70 -24.08
C GLU A 61 -28.45 10.02 -24.89
N LYS A 62 -27.33 10.34 -25.57
CA LYS A 62 -27.21 11.55 -26.41
C LYS A 62 -27.54 11.32 -27.89
N GLU A 63 -27.57 10.06 -28.34
CA GLU A 63 -27.96 9.69 -29.71
C GLU A 63 -29.44 9.27 -29.84
N SER A 64 -30.19 9.23 -28.73
CA SER A 64 -31.64 8.94 -28.68
C SER A 64 -32.53 10.18 -28.61
#